data_AF-A0A7W0P335-F1
#
_entry.id   AF-A0A7W0P335-F1
#
_cell.length_a   1.000
_cell.length_b   1.000
_cell.length_c   1.000
_cell.angle_alpha   90.00
_cell.angle_beta   90.00
_cell.angle_gamma   90.00
#
_symmetry.space_group_name_H-M   'P 1'
#
loop_
_entity.id
_entity.type
_entity.pdbx_description
1 polymer ?
#
loop_
_entity_poly.entity_id
_entity_poly.type
_entity_poly.pdbx_seq_one_letter_code
_entity_poly.pdbx_strand_id
1 'polypeptide(L)'
;MTTAGSLDPIEQEPVAASSIVITTEPGQLVALGDYLFAGPLVIRYGPDGLAVTETLDTEAYLLGIREVPFDWPIEALKTQAVAARTYLAFTLAQGRTSTGRTYDYDICATTACQVYAGRRGLQSEEGQRWQAAVAATAGEILLYNGAPAQALYSSTAGTRTRESEDIFPGLNPPYLGAVDSPGEDSPYVDWSFAITEQEMETLLATQEILAGPLHSISVSTTPDGGGPWQVVVRSGTSVASFGTYQFRSEINRAAAAAMPDRLPAQRPDGRRYPQTVLSGTYQITERSVVVEHEGYRELAREFVFNGHGWGHQVGMSQFGAKAMADRGSAYPAILAHYYGGLTPSPAGAWLPEQITVGLQVGVEEVTVLAPTGATVSADGVELAAGVAVWRFAADAGGITTSIPSGIGTGPQVWARMPYRPDGYHLAYHLTAPAEVTISGTLNGQALEPLSLGLIEAGFYDHLLREVFADLAPGVLKVRISATSPYGDYTTGVVLVPERR
;
A
#
# COMPACT_ATOMS: atom_id res chain seq x y z
N MET A 1 33.58 -0.82 49.22
CA MET A 1 33.24 -1.55 47.98
C MET A 1 31.89 -2.20 48.20
N THR A 2 30.83 -1.45 47.92
CA THR A 2 29.45 -1.93 47.91
C THR A 2 29.13 -2.31 46.47
N THR A 3 28.85 -3.58 46.26
CA THR A 3 28.44 -4.17 44.98
C THR A 3 27.14 -3.52 44.51
N ALA A 4 27.18 -2.90 43.33
CA ALA A 4 25.99 -2.48 42.63
C ALA A 4 25.14 -3.73 42.34
N GLY A 5 23.93 -3.77 42.88
CA GLY A 5 22.94 -4.79 42.54
C GLY A 5 22.56 -4.64 41.08
N SER A 6 22.63 -5.75 40.35
CA SER A 6 21.90 -5.94 39.09
C SER A 6 20.43 -5.63 39.37
N LEU A 7 19.91 -4.54 38.81
CA LEU A 7 18.48 -4.36 38.69
C LEU A 7 18.06 -5.26 37.53
N ASP A 8 17.56 -6.45 37.85
CA ASP A 8 16.76 -7.21 36.89
C ASP A 8 15.63 -6.27 36.39
N PRO A 9 15.34 -6.22 35.08
CA PRO A 9 14.24 -5.42 34.59
C PRO A 9 12.97 -5.94 35.27
N ILE A 10 12.28 -5.05 35.98
CA ILE A 10 10.96 -5.34 36.52
C ILE A 10 10.08 -5.70 35.32
N GLU A 11 9.74 -6.98 35.14
CA GLU A 11 8.67 -7.40 34.25
C GLU A 11 7.40 -6.71 34.77
N GLN A 12 7.01 -5.61 34.12
CA GLN A 12 5.77 -4.95 34.47
C GLN A 12 4.60 -5.84 34.07
N GLU A 13 3.63 -6.01 34.96
CA GLU A 13 2.44 -6.79 34.62
C GLU A 13 1.73 -6.19 33.40
N PRO A 14 1.28 -7.04 32.46
CA PRO A 14 0.61 -6.57 31.25
C PRO A 14 -0.67 -5.80 31.61
N VAL A 15 -0.82 -4.62 31.01
CA VAL A 15 -2.04 -3.80 31.14
C VAL A 15 -3.11 -4.37 30.23
N ALA A 16 -4.24 -4.78 30.80
CA ALA A 16 -5.44 -5.16 30.04
C ALA A 16 -6.31 -3.91 29.79
N ALA A 17 -6.65 -3.64 28.53
CA ALA A 17 -7.45 -2.48 28.12
C ALA A 17 -8.45 -2.83 27.02
N SER A 18 -9.55 -2.09 26.91
CA SER A 18 -10.47 -2.19 25.76
C SER A 18 -10.04 -1.28 24.59
N SER A 19 -9.33 -0.21 24.91
CA SER A 19 -8.83 0.79 23.96
C SER A 19 -7.48 1.36 24.40
N ILE A 20 -6.60 1.58 23.43
CA ILE A 20 -5.38 2.36 23.60
C ILE A 20 -5.49 3.62 22.74
N VAL A 21 -5.11 4.76 23.31
CA VAL A 21 -5.02 6.03 22.57
C VAL A 21 -3.60 6.56 22.66
N ILE A 22 -3.04 6.87 21.49
CA ILE A 22 -1.71 7.46 21.32
C ILE A 22 -1.90 8.85 20.73
N THR A 23 -1.56 9.88 21.50
CA THR A 23 -1.60 11.28 21.09
C THR A 23 -0.20 11.84 20.99
N THR A 24 0.01 12.79 20.10
CA THR A 24 1.29 13.48 19.90
C THR A 24 1.12 14.99 19.95
N GLU A 25 2.21 15.70 20.19
CA GLU A 25 2.22 17.16 20.05
C GLU A 25 2.11 17.54 18.55
N PRO A 26 1.61 18.75 18.23
CA PRO A 26 1.53 19.22 16.85
C PRO A 26 2.86 19.11 16.10
N GLY A 27 2.82 18.54 14.90
CA GLY A 27 4.00 18.37 14.03
C GLY A 27 4.83 17.11 14.29
N GLN A 28 4.55 16.38 15.37
CA GLN A 28 5.17 15.06 15.61
C GLN A 28 4.41 13.96 14.89
N LEU A 29 5.13 12.87 14.61
CA LEU A 29 4.58 11.73 13.86
C LEU A 29 4.77 10.42 14.64
N VAL A 30 3.71 9.62 14.68
CA VAL A 30 3.70 8.25 15.18
C VAL A 30 4.04 7.30 14.04
N ALA A 31 4.99 6.37 14.23
CA ALA A 31 5.27 5.36 13.22
C ALA A 31 4.50 4.07 13.51
N LEU A 32 3.83 3.54 12.48
CA LEU A 32 3.20 2.22 12.48
C LEU A 32 3.72 1.47 11.26
N GLY A 33 4.61 0.50 11.51
CA GLY A 33 5.41 -0.13 10.46
C GLY A 33 6.25 0.89 9.70
N ASP A 34 6.03 0.97 8.38
CA ASP A 34 6.79 1.85 7.47
C ASP A 34 6.10 3.21 7.22
N TYR A 35 4.99 3.46 7.90
CA TYR A 35 4.14 4.62 7.67
C TYR A 35 4.18 5.55 8.88
N LEU A 36 3.99 6.84 8.62
CA LEU A 36 4.04 7.91 9.60
C LEU A 36 2.66 8.57 9.68
N PHE A 37 2.16 8.81 10.88
CA PHE A 37 0.82 9.32 11.13
C PHE A 37 0.87 10.51 12.08
N ALA A 38 -0.02 11.48 11.89
CA ALA A 38 -0.04 12.67 12.75
C ALA A 38 -0.77 12.41 14.08
N GLY A 39 -1.57 11.34 14.13
CA GLY A 39 -2.35 10.98 15.30
C GLY A 39 -3.56 11.90 15.52
N PRO A 40 -4.41 11.61 16.53
CA PRO A 40 -4.29 10.50 17.46
C PRO A 40 -4.48 9.13 16.78
N LEU A 41 -3.72 8.12 17.23
CA LEU A 41 -3.99 6.73 16.87
C LEU A 41 -4.82 6.07 17.97
N VAL A 42 -5.86 5.35 17.57
CA VAL A 42 -6.70 4.56 18.49
C VAL A 42 -6.58 3.10 18.12
N ILE A 43 -6.20 2.27 19.10
CA ILE A 43 -6.19 0.82 18.97
C ILE A 43 -7.39 0.27 19.73
N ARG A 44 -8.25 -0.49 19.04
CA ARG A 44 -9.43 -1.13 19.64
C ARG A 44 -9.35 -2.64 19.50
N TYR A 45 -9.78 -3.34 20.54
CA TYR A 45 -10.05 -4.78 20.46
C TYR A 45 -11.44 -5.03 19.87
N GLY A 46 -11.56 -6.06 19.04
CA GLY A 46 -12.83 -6.54 18.50
C GLY A 46 -12.81 -8.03 18.18
N PRO A 47 -13.87 -8.55 17.51
CA PRO A 47 -14.08 -9.98 17.30
C PRO A 47 -12.95 -10.70 16.55
N ASP A 48 -12.26 -9.98 15.65
CA ASP A 48 -11.24 -10.54 14.76
C ASP A 48 -9.83 -10.09 15.14
N GLY A 49 -9.65 -9.55 16.36
CA GLY A 49 -8.39 -9.03 16.86
C GLY A 49 -8.40 -7.51 17.04
N LEU A 50 -7.27 -6.87 16.77
CA LEU A 50 -7.08 -5.43 16.92
C LEU A 50 -7.40 -4.67 15.63
N ALA A 51 -7.85 -3.42 15.80
CA ALA A 51 -7.86 -2.44 14.73
C ALA A 51 -7.15 -1.16 15.19
N VAL A 52 -6.35 -0.59 14.29
CA VAL A 52 -5.70 0.71 14.47
C VAL A 52 -6.40 1.72 13.57
N THR A 53 -6.84 2.84 14.15
CA THR A 53 -7.47 3.94 13.41
C THR A 53 -6.74 5.26 13.66
N GLU A 54 -6.85 6.18 12.70
CA GLU A 54 -6.43 7.58 12.85
C GLU A 54 -7.65 8.48 12.59
N THR A 55 -7.91 9.43 13.49
CA THR A 55 -8.93 10.46 13.29
C THR A 55 -8.24 11.78 12.94
N LEU A 56 -8.63 12.37 11.81
CA LEU A 56 -7.97 13.55 11.25
C LEU A 56 -8.92 14.38 10.40
N ASP A 57 -8.55 15.64 10.17
CA ASP A 57 -9.30 16.51 9.27
C ASP A 57 -9.31 15.94 7.84
N THR A 58 -10.44 16.11 7.14
CA THR A 58 -10.65 15.55 5.80
C THR A 58 -9.56 15.95 4.81
N GLU A 59 -9.17 17.22 4.75
CA GLU A 59 -8.08 17.66 3.86
C GLU A 59 -6.72 17.09 4.27
N ALA A 60 -6.53 16.83 5.57
CA ALA A 60 -5.33 16.21 6.08
C ALA A 60 -5.26 14.71 5.69
N TYR A 61 -6.40 14.03 5.55
CA TYR A 61 -6.48 12.70 4.95
C TYR A 61 -6.08 12.71 3.48
N LEU A 62 -6.53 13.69 2.70
CA LEU A 62 -6.15 13.80 1.28
C LEU A 62 -4.64 13.92 1.10
N LEU A 63 -3.94 14.61 2.01
CA LEU A 63 -2.48 14.65 1.98
C LEU A 63 -1.84 13.26 2.10
N GLY A 64 -2.47 12.30 2.76
CA GLY A 64 -1.92 10.95 2.90
C GLY A 64 -2.30 9.97 1.79
N ILE A 65 -3.08 10.39 0.80
CA ILE A 65 -3.38 9.58 -0.37
C ILE A 65 -2.10 9.32 -1.18
N ARG A 66 -1.86 8.07 -1.53
CA ARG A 66 -0.65 7.61 -2.24
C ARG A 66 -1.01 6.74 -3.45
N GLU A 67 -1.92 7.26 -4.26
CA GLU A 67 -2.43 6.60 -5.47
C GLU A 67 -1.54 6.80 -6.70
N VAL A 68 -0.91 7.97 -6.81
CA VAL A 68 -0.03 8.33 -7.93
C VAL A 68 1.32 8.86 -7.44
N PRO A 69 2.40 8.71 -8.22
CA PRO A 69 3.67 9.37 -7.94
C PRO A 69 3.53 10.90 -7.89
N PHE A 70 4.17 11.53 -6.90
CA PHE A 70 4.06 12.96 -6.67
C PHE A 70 4.91 13.83 -7.62
N ASP A 71 5.74 13.21 -8.46
CA ASP A 71 6.52 13.88 -9.51
C ASP A 71 5.70 14.10 -10.81
N TRP A 72 4.51 13.50 -10.91
CA TRP A 72 3.60 13.65 -12.05
C TRP A 72 3.15 15.10 -12.27
N PRO A 73 2.74 15.47 -13.50
CA PRO A 73 2.28 16.82 -13.82
C PRO A 73 1.24 17.33 -12.83
N ILE A 74 1.31 18.61 -12.46
CA ILE A 74 0.47 19.18 -11.41
C ILE A 74 -1.03 19.03 -11.70
N GLU A 75 -1.44 19.10 -12.97
CA GLU A 75 -2.85 18.91 -13.35
C GLU A 75 -3.31 17.47 -13.13
N ALA A 76 -2.45 16.47 -13.32
CA ALA A 76 -2.77 15.07 -12.98
C ALA A 76 -2.88 14.88 -11.46
N LEU A 77 -2.02 15.54 -10.66
CA LEU A 77 -2.12 15.51 -9.20
C LEU A 77 -3.42 16.15 -8.70
N LYS A 78 -3.82 17.30 -9.27
CA LYS A 78 -5.10 17.96 -8.97
C LYS A 78 -6.29 17.07 -9.34
N THR A 79 -6.26 16.44 -10.51
CA THR A 79 -7.28 15.47 -10.94
C THR A 79 -7.40 14.33 -9.92
N GLN A 80 -6.28 13.73 -9.51
CA GLN A 80 -6.29 12.66 -8.51
C GLN A 80 -6.81 13.13 -7.15
N ALA A 81 -6.46 14.33 -6.70
CA ALA A 81 -6.94 14.89 -5.43
C ALA A 81 -8.47 15.05 -5.42
N VAL A 82 -9.05 15.60 -6.50
CA VAL A 82 -10.52 15.74 -6.62
C VAL A 82 -11.20 14.38 -6.72
N ALA A 83 -10.66 13.43 -7.50
CA ALA A 83 -11.22 12.08 -7.61
C ALA A 83 -11.19 11.34 -6.26
N ALA A 84 -10.06 11.41 -5.53
CA ALA A 84 -9.91 10.82 -4.21
C ALA A 84 -10.90 11.42 -3.19
N ARG A 85 -11.04 12.75 -3.17
CA ARG A 85 -11.98 13.47 -2.30
C ARG A 85 -13.43 13.14 -2.61
N THR A 86 -13.75 13.03 -3.91
CA THR A 86 -15.09 12.65 -4.37
C THR A 86 -15.44 11.23 -3.96
N TYR A 87 -14.50 10.28 -4.13
CA TYR A 87 -14.71 8.91 -3.68
C TYR A 87 -14.88 8.84 -2.17
N LEU A 88 -14.11 9.60 -1.37
CA LEU A 88 -14.34 9.70 0.07
C LEU A 88 -15.76 10.18 0.37
N ALA A 89 -16.21 11.29 -0.23
CA ALA A 89 -17.56 11.81 -0.05
C ALA A 89 -18.64 10.78 -0.41
N PHE A 90 -18.44 10.03 -1.51
CA PHE A 90 -19.32 8.93 -1.90
C PHE A 90 -19.34 7.81 -0.85
N THR A 91 -18.17 7.36 -0.37
CA THR A 91 -18.05 6.33 0.67
C THR A 91 -18.76 6.73 1.94
N LEU A 92 -18.57 7.97 2.41
CA LEU A 92 -19.25 8.49 3.60
C LEU A 92 -20.78 8.51 3.42
N ALA A 93 -21.27 8.87 2.23
CA ALA A 93 -22.69 8.85 1.92
C ALA A 93 -23.30 7.44 1.91
N GLN A 94 -22.51 6.39 1.65
CA GLN A 94 -22.96 4.98 1.78
C GLN A 94 -22.96 4.50 3.23
N GLY A 95 -22.32 5.24 4.13
CA GLY A 95 -22.10 4.85 5.52
C GLY A 95 -21.02 3.76 5.66
N ARG A 96 -20.70 3.46 6.91
CA ARG A 96 -19.62 2.52 7.25
C ARG A 96 -19.90 1.10 6.73
N THR A 97 -18.84 0.44 6.27
CA THR A 97 -18.84 -1.00 5.97
C THR A 97 -19.11 -1.82 7.24
N SER A 98 -19.32 -3.14 7.12
CA SER A 98 -19.49 -4.00 8.30
C SER A 98 -18.33 -3.88 9.28
N THR A 99 -17.10 -3.98 8.78
CA THR A 99 -15.88 -3.82 9.57
C THR A 99 -15.72 -2.38 10.09
N GLY A 100 -16.08 -1.37 9.30
CA GLY A 100 -16.11 0.02 9.74
C GLY A 100 -17.06 0.27 10.92
N ARG A 101 -18.22 -0.40 10.95
CA ARG A 101 -19.15 -0.34 12.10
C ARG A 101 -18.58 -1.06 13.33
N THR A 102 -17.95 -2.22 13.13
CA THR A 102 -17.34 -2.99 14.22
C THR A 102 -16.21 -2.22 14.90
N TYR A 103 -15.33 -1.58 14.12
CA TYR A 103 -14.10 -0.95 14.61
C TYR A 103 -14.14 0.59 14.59
N ASP A 104 -15.32 1.18 14.34
CA ASP A 104 -15.57 2.63 14.44
C ASP A 104 -14.72 3.48 13.48
N TYR A 105 -14.63 3.09 12.21
CA TYR A 105 -13.94 3.87 11.16
C TYR A 105 -14.81 4.06 9.92
N ASP A 106 -14.53 5.13 9.17
CA ASP A 106 -15.31 5.59 8.03
C ASP A 106 -14.80 5.03 6.70
N ILE A 107 -13.48 4.93 6.54
CA ILE A 107 -12.83 4.43 5.31
C ILE A 107 -11.56 3.63 5.65
N CYS A 108 -11.22 2.63 4.83
CA CYS A 108 -10.01 1.82 5.00
C CYS A 108 -8.80 2.42 4.27
N ALA A 109 -7.58 2.10 4.73
CA ALA A 109 -6.33 2.61 4.16
C ALA A 109 -5.74 1.80 2.99
N THR A 110 -6.41 0.73 2.56
CA THR A 110 -5.90 -0.21 1.56
C THR A 110 -6.51 0.01 0.18
N THR A 111 -6.02 -0.69 -0.83
CA THR A 111 -6.57 -0.69 -2.20
C THR A 111 -8.03 -1.19 -2.29
N ALA A 112 -8.61 -1.72 -1.21
CA ALA A 112 -10.04 -1.99 -1.16
C ALA A 112 -10.87 -0.70 -1.09
N CYS A 113 -10.27 0.37 -0.58
CA CYS A 113 -10.81 1.73 -0.60
C CYS A 113 -9.90 2.60 -1.47
N GLN A 114 -8.91 3.25 -0.85
CA GLN A 114 -7.83 4.00 -1.50
C GLN A 114 -6.55 3.80 -0.71
N VAL A 115 -5.40 3.84 -1.37
CA VAL A 115 -4.09 3.72 -0.74
C VAL A 115 -3.82 4.97 0.12
N TYR A 116 -3.82 4.79 1.43
CA TYR A 116 -3.49 5.82 2.41
C TYR A 116 -2.19 5.47 3.13
N ALA A 117 -1.19 6.34 3.01
CA ALA A 117 0.16 6.16 3.54
C ALA A 117 0.52 7.16 4.67
N GLY A 118 -0.48 7.86 5.21
CA GLY A 118 -0.28 8.91 6.20
C GLY A 118 0.62 10.03 5.70
N ARG A 119 1.56 10.51 6.52
CA ARG A 119 2.47 11.62 6.20
C ARG A 119 3.73 11.20 5.42
N ARG A 120 3.81 9.95 4.98
CA ARG A 120 5.01 9.41 4.33
C ARG A 120 5.32 10.15 3.03
N GLY A 121 6.52 10.73 2.96
CA GLY A 121 7.05 11.39 1.77
C GLY A 121 6.54 12.82 1.53
N LEU A 122 5.78 13.41 2.45
CA LEU A 122 5.30 14.79 2.32
C LEU A 122 6.41 15.84 2.52
N GLN A 123 7.51 15.47 3.16
CA GLN A 123 8.65 16.36 3.38
C GLN A 123 9.55 16.53 2.14
N SER A 124 9.40 15.70 1.10
CA SER A 124 10.18 15.82 -0.13
C SER A 124 9.65 16.95 -1.03
N GLU A 125 10.44 17.35 -2.04
CA GLU A 125 10.02 18.33 -3.04
C GLU A 125 8.77 17.86 -3.79
N GLU A 126 8.70 16.58 -4.16
CA GLU A 126 7.51 15.97 -4.76
C GLU A 126 6.34 15.99 -3.77
N GLY A 127 6.58 15.68 -2.50
CA GLY A 127 5.59 15.81 -1.43
C GLY A 127 4.99 17.21 -1.32
N GLN A 128 5.78 18.25 -1.54
CA GLN A 128 5.28 19.64 -1.58
C GLN A 128 4.40 19.91 -2.80
N ARG A 129 4.70 19.29 -3.96
CA ARG A 129 3.83 19.38 -5.15
C ARG A 129 2.47 18.73 -4.92
N TRP A 130 2.44 17.58 -4.22
CA TRP A 130 1.18 16.95 -3.81
C TRP A 130 0.38 17.84 -2.85
N GLN A 131 1.02 18.40 -1.82
CA GLN A 131 0.38 19.35 -0.90
C GLN A 131 -0.21 20.55 -1.65
N ALA A 132 0.52 21.10 -2.62
CA ALA A 132 0.03 22.19 -3.45
C ALA A 132 -1.19 21.79 -4.31
N ALA A 133 -1.22 20.58 -4.85
CA ALA A 133 -2.36 20.07 -5.61
C ALA A 133 -3.63 19.90 -4.76
N VAL A 134 -3.48 19.32 -3.55
CA VAL A 134 -4.57 19.17 -2.58
C VAL A 134 -5.10 20.54 -2.16
N ALA A 135 -4.20 21.47 -1.79
CA ALA A 135 -4.58 22.83 -1.41
C ALA A 135 -5.27 23.61 -2.54
N ALA A 136 -4.79 23.47 -3.78
CA ALA A 136 -5.36 24.16 -4.94
C ALA A 136 -6.75 23.64 -5.34
N THR A 137 -7.16 22.47 -4.83
CA THR A 137 -8.45 21.83 -5.11
C THR A 137 -9.25 21.61 -3.83
N ALA A 138 -8.93 22.34 -2.76
CA ALA A 138 -9.52 22.15 -1.44
C ALA A 138 -11.06 22.24 -1.50
N GLY A 139 -11.73 21.24 -0.94
CA GLY A 139 -13.20 21.18 -0.94
C GLY A 139 -13.87 20.92 -2.30
N GLU A 140 -13.13 20.66 -3.37
CA GLU A 140 -13.73 20.33 -4.68
C GLU A 140 -14.00 18.83 -4.84
N ILE A 141 -15.23 18.49 -5.25
CA ILE A 141 -15.68 17.13 -5.60
C ILE A 141 -16.50 17.12 -6.89
N LEU A 142 -16.78 15.93 -7.44
CA LEU A 142 -17.76 15.75 -8.51
C LEU A 142 -19.13 15.40 -7.93
N LEU A 143 -20.17 16.08 -8.41
CA LEU A 143 -21.56 15.83 -8.03
C LEU A 143 -22.35 15.29 -9.23
N TYR A 144 -23.15 14.27 -9.00
CA TYR A 144 -24.17 13.80 -9.94
C TYR A 144 -25.54 13.84 -9.27
N ASN A 145 -26.49 14.55 -9.88
CA ASN A 145 -27.83 14.79 -9.33
C ASN A 145 -27.82 15.33 -7.88
N GLY A 146 -26.84 16.19 -7.55
CA GLY A 146 -26.70 16.82 -6.23
C GLY A 146 -26.07 15.95 -5.14
N ALA A 147 -25.74 14.69 -5.43
CA ALA A 147 -25.00 13.80 -4.54
C ALA A 147 -23.57 13.55 -5.05
N PRO A 148 -22.60 13.15 -4.21
CA PRO A 148 -21.26 12.81 -4.64
C PRO A 148 -21.31 11.73 -5.72
N ALA A 149 -20.60 11.94 -6.82
CA ALA A 149 -20.44 10.92 -7.84
C ALA A 149 -19.54 9.79 -7.31
N GLN A 150 -19.73 8.56 -7.77
CA GLN A 150 -18.79 7.48 -7.49
C GLN A 150 -17.56 7.65 -8.38
N ALA A 151 -16.51 8.30 -7.86
CA ALA A 151 -15.29 8.56 -8.61
C ALA A 151 -14.35 7.35 -8.60
N LEU A 152 -14.71 6.29 -9.33
CA LEU A 152 -13.82 5.14 -9.55
C LEU A 152 -12.60 5.54 -10.38
N TYR A 153 -11.44 5.00 -10.04
CA TYR A 153 -10.21 5.18 -10.80
C TYR A 153 -9.29 3.97 -10.65
N SER A 154 -8.44 3.75 -11.64
CA SER A 154 -7.45 2.66 -11.62
C SER A 154 -6.19 3.05 -12.38
N SER A 155 -5.13 2.25 -12.28
CA SER A 155 -3.82 2.65 -12.79
C SER A 155 -3.81 2.92 -14.29
N THR A 156 -4.18 1.93 -15.10
CA THR A 156 -3.93 1.94 -16.53
C THR A 156 -5.14 1.34 -17.23
N ALA A 157 -5.70 2.04 -18.20
CA ALA A 157 -6.77 1.52 -19.05
C ALA A 157 -6.22 0.88 -20.33
N GLY A 158 -4.99 1.22 -20.71
CA GLY A 158 -4.40 0.82 -21.98
C GLY A 158 -4.85 1.80 -23.07
N THR A 159 -5.87 1.46 -23.84
CA THR A 159 -6.40 2.34 -24.90
C THR A 159 -7.75 2.95 -24.59
N ARG A 160 -8.54 2.31 -23.71
CA ARG A 160 -9.94 2.67 -23.42
C ARG A 160 -10.36 2.14 -22.06
N THR A 161 -11.15 2.91 -21.32
CA THR A 161 -11.75 2.49 -20.05
C THR A 161 -12.86 1.47 -20.29
N ARG A 162 -13.37 0.84 -19.23
CA ARG A 162 -14.46 -0.16 -19.32
C ARG A 162 -15.77 0.43 -18.81
N GLU A 163 -16.87 -0.02 -19.39
CA GLU A 163 -18.21 0.27 -18.86
C GLU A 163 -18.33 -0.26 -17.44
N SER A 164 -18.96 0.51 -16.56
CA SER A 164 -19.03 0.14 -15.15
C SER A 164 -19.75 -1.19 -14.92
N GLU A 165 -20.78 -1.48 -15.71
CA GLU A 165 -21.60 -2.69 -15.56
C GLU A 165 -20.88 -3.97 -16.06
N ASP A 166 -19.91 -3.82 -16.96
CA ASP A 166 -19.09 -4.93 -17.46
C ASP A 166 -18.12 -5.45 -16.40
N ILE A 167 -17.76 -4.61 -15.43
CA ILE A 167 -16.80 -4.95 -14.36
C ILE A 167 -17.53 -5.13 -13.02
N PHE A 168 -18.54 -4.31 -12.75
CA PHE A 168 -19.36 -4.33 -11.55
C PHE A 168 -20.85 -4.47 -11.94
N PRO A 169 -21.35 -5.71 -12.15
CA PRO A 169 -22.73 -5.94 -12.55
C PRO A 169 -23.73 -5.20 -11.65
N GLY A 170 -24.63 -4.43 -12.28
CA GLY A 170 -25.62 -3.59 -11.58
C GLY A 170 -25.18 -2.15 -11.30
N LEU A 171 -23.90 -1.80 -11.53
CA LEU A 171 -23.42 -0.43 -11.48
C LEU A 171 -23.47 0.18 -12.89
N ASN A 172 -24.43 1.07 -13.17
CA ASN A 172 -24.56 1.75 -14.46
C ASN A 172 -24.97 3.23 -14.32
N PRO A 173 -24.18 4.08 -13.63
CA PRO A 173 -24.42 5.51 -13.67
C PRO A 173 -23.96 6.08 -15.02
N PRO A 174 -24.72 6.99 -15.66
CA PRO A 174 -24.38 7.52 -17.00
C PRO A 174 -23.02 8.22 -17.12
N TYR A 175 -22.42 8.63 -15.99
CA TYR A 175 -21.12 9.27 -15.96
C TYR A 175 -19.93 8.30 -15.85
N LEU A 176 -20.15 6.99 -15.65
CA LEU A 176 -19.09 5.96 -15.63
C LEU A 176 -19.11 5.11 -16.91
N GLY A 177 -19.34 5.76 -18.05
CA GLY A 177 -19.24 5.14 -19.35
C GLY A 177 -17.80 4.84 -19.77
N ALA A 178 -17.63 3.91 -20.72
CA ALA A 178 -16.34 3.68 -21.36
C ALA A 178 -15.95 4.87 -22.25
N VAL A 179 -14.72 5.34 -22.09
CA VAL A 179 -14.13 6.47 -22.82
C VAL A 179 -12.71 6.13 -23.28
N ASP A 180 -12.26 6.76 -24.34
CA ASP A 180 -10.92 6.54 -24.88
C ASP A 180 -9.85 7.05 -23.90
N SER A 181 -8.72 6.37 -23.80
CA SER A 181 -7.60 6.76 -22.96
C SER A 181 -6.26 6.61 -23.70
N PRO A 182 -6.03 7.39 -24.78
CA PRO A 182 -4.89 7.18 -25.65
C PRO A 182 -3.58 7.75 -25.09
N GLY A 183 -2.47 7.06 -25.39
CA GLY A 183 -1.12 7.56 -25.12
C GLY A 183 -0.68 7.41 -23.67
N GLU A 184 -1.19 6.40 -22.96
CA GLU A 184 -0.71 6.03 -21.63
C GLU A 184 0.72 5.49 -21.71
N ASP A 185 1.67 6.21 -21.13
CA ASP A 185 3.05 5.71 -20.95
C ASP A 185 3.14 4.89 -19.66
N SER A 186 2.43 3.77 -19.65
CA SER A 186 2.40 2.84 -18.52
C SER A 186 3.12 1.54 -18.88
N PRO A 187 3.93 0.97 -17.97
CA PRO A 187 4.50 -0.35 -18.16
C PRO A 187 3.44 -1.49 -18.14
N TYR A 188 2.19 -1.14 -17.89
CA TYR A 188 1.07 -2.07 -17.75
C TYR A 188 0.03 -1.93 -18.86
N VAL A 189 0.31 -1.14 -19.91
CA VAL A 189 -0.57 -1.04 -21.09
C VAL A 189 -0.79 -2.42 -21.67
N ASP A 190 0.30 -3.16 -21.89
CA ASP A 190 0.31 -4.54 -22.35
C ASP A 190 1.02 -5.41 -21.32
N TRP A 191 0.46 -6.58 -21.03
CA TRP A 191 1.09 -7.57 -20.19
C TRP A 191 0.82 -8.98 -20.69
N SER A 192 1.78 -9.87 -20.47
CA SER A 192 1.66 -11.26 -20.86
C SER A 192 2.43 -12.14 -19.88
N PHE A 193 1.87 -13.31 -19.58
CA PHE A 193 2.58 -14.36 -18.90
C PHE A 193 2.04 -15.73 -19.31
N ALA A 194 2.90 -16.74 -19.24
CA ALA A 194 2.53 -18.13 -19.49
C ALA A 194 2.61 -18.92 -18.18
N ILE A 195 1.67 -19.86 -18.03
CA ILE A 195 1.70 -20.92 -17.02
C ILE A 195 1.44 -22.27 -17.69
N THR A 196 2.09 -23.30 -17.17
CA THR A 196 1.87 -24.69 -17.61
C THR A 196 0.48 -25.17 -17.19
N GLU A 197 0.03 -26.26 -17.80
CA GLU A 197 -1.22 -26.91 -17.42
C GLU A 197 -1.25 -27.34 -15.97
N GLN A 198 -0.16 -27.92 -15.46
CA GLN A 198 -0.05 -28.31 -14.07
C GLN A 198 -0.17 -27.10 -13.12
N GLU A 199 0.47 -25.98 -13.47
CA GLU A 199 0.34 -24.75 -12.68
C GLU A 199 -1.11 -24.24 -12.71
N MET A 200 -1.74 -24.21 -13.89
CA MET A 200 -3.14 -23.81 -14.02
C MET A 200 -4.08 -24.71 -13.19
N GLU A 201 -3.93 -26.02 -13.27
CA GLU A 201 -4.73 -26.97 -12.48
C GLU A 201 -4.57 -26.74 -10.98
N THR A 202 -3.35 -26.46 -10.52
CA THR A 202 -3.07 -26.13 -9.13
C THR A 202 -3.81 -24.86 -8.70
N LEU A 203 -3.76 -23.80 -9.51
CA LEU A 203 -4.46 -22.53 -9.21
C LEU A 203 -5.98 -22.72 -9.16
N LEU A 204 -6.55 -23.45 -10.12
CA LEU A 204 -7.99 -23.73 -10.19
C LEU A 204 -8.45 -24.64 -9.05
N ALA A 205 -7.66 -25.66 -8.69
CA ALA A 205 -7.95 -26.54 -7.56
C ALA A 205 -7.91 -25.79 -6.22
N THR A 206 -6.96 -24.84 -6.05
CA THR A 206 -6.85 -24.01 -4.84
C THR A 206 -8.11 -23.15 -4.59
N GLN A 207 -8.88 -22.82 -5.63
CA GLN A 207 -10.15 -22.10 -5.51
C GLN A 207 -11.38 -23.01 -5.71
N GLU A 208 -11.20 -24.34 -5.68
CA GLU A 208 -12.28 -25.33 -5.87
C GLU A 208 -13.04 -25.18 -7.21
N ILE A 209 -12.41 -24.57 -8.22
CA ILE A 209 -12.97 -24.41 -9.57
C ILE A 209 -12.83 -25.71 -10.37
N LEU A 210 -11.77 -26.48 -10.11
CA LEU A 210 -11.43 -27.69 -10.84
C LEU A 210 -12.23 -28.90 -10.32
N ALA A 211 -13.00 -29.55 -11.21
CA ALA A 211 -13.83 -30.72 -10.87
C ALA A 211 -13.34 -32.04 -11.50
N GLY A 212 -12.10 -32.06 -12.01
CA GLY A 212 -11.48 -33.16 -12.74
C GLY A 212 -10.34 -32.66 -13.62
N PRO A 213 -9.78 -33.48 -14.53
CA PRO A 213 -8.72 -33.04 -15.45
C PRO A 213 -9.13 -31.81 -16.26
N LEU A 214 -8.25 -30.82 -16.40
CA LEU A 214 -8.52 -29.62 -17.18
C LEU A 214 -8.59 -29.95 -18.67
N HIS A 215 -9.71 -29.63 -19.32
CA HIS A 215 -9.87 -29.85 -20.76
C HIS A 215 -9.59 -28.59 -21.57
N SER A 216 -10.17 -27.46 -21.17
CA SER A 216 -9.97 -26.18 -21.88
C SER A 216 -10.27 -25.00 -20.98
N ILE A 217 -9.65 -23.86 -21.28
CA ILE A 217 -10.02 -22.56 -20.75
C ILE A 217 -10.10 -21.57 -21.91
N SER A 218 -11.22 -20.85 -22.00
CA SER A 218 -11.45 -19.91 -23.10
C SER A 218 -12.06 -18.62 -22.59
N VAL A 219 -11.67 -17.50 -23.20
CA VAL A 219 -12.29 -16.20 -22.94
C VAL A 219 -13.21 -15.83 -24.11
N SER A 220 -14.44 -15.42 -23.82
CA SER A 220 -15.34 -14.82 -24.79
C SER A 220 -15.59 -13.36 -24.44
N THR A 221 -15.43 -12.47 -25.42
CA THR A 221 -15.61 -11.04 -25.25
C THR A 221 -17.02 -10.60 -25.61
N THR A 222 -17.47 -9.56 -24.94
CA THR A 222 -18.66 -8.77 -25.27
C THR A 222 -18.21 -7.36 -25.69
N PRO A 223 -18.97 -6.67 -26.55
CA PRO A 223 -18.81 -5.23 -26.71
C PRO A 223 -18.97 -4.52 -25.37
N ASP A 224 -18.38 -3.33 -25.24
CA ASP A 224 -18.58 -2.47 -24.06
C ASP A 224 -20.09 -2.24 -23.83
N GLY A 225 -20.54 -2.49 -22.59
CA GLY A 225 -21.95 -2.38 -22.19
C GLY A 225 -22.80 -3.60 -22.57
N GLY A 226 -22.17 -4.61 -23.19
CA GLY A 226 -22.76 -5.92 -23.44
C GLY A 226 -22.66 -6.88 -22.26
N GLY A 227 -22.09 -6.44 -21.13
CA GLY A 227 -21.85 -7.22 -19.93
C GLY A 227 -20.40 -7.72 -19.81
N PRO A 228 -20.06 -8.45 -18.73
CA PRO A 228 -18.70 -8.93 -18.49
C PRO A 228 -18.22 -9.91 -19.56
N TRP A 229 -16.97 -9.74 -20.00
CA TRP A 229 -16.25 -10.80 -20.72
C TRP A 229 -16.24 -12.06 -19.84
N GLN A 230 -16.43 -13.23 -20.45
CA GLN A 230 -16.58 -14.49 -19.73
C GLN A 230 -15.35 -15.39 -19.88
N VAL A 231 -14.92 -16.00 -18.79
CA VAL A 231 -13.99 -17.13 -18.78
C VAL A 231 -14.81 -18.40 -18.62
N VAL A 232 -14.64 -19.36 -19.52
CA VAL A 232 -15.25 -20.68 -19.44
C VAL A 232 -14.17 -21.71 -19.19
N VAL A 233 -14.28 -22.42 -18.07
CA VAL A 233 -13.39 -23.52 -17.67
C VAL A 233 -14.15 -24.83 -17.85
N ARG A 234 -13.56 -25.77 -18.60
CA ARG A 234 -14.09 -27.15 -18.74
C ARG A 234 -13.14 -28.11 -18.08
N SER A 235 -13.62 -28.86 -17.09
CA SER A 235 -12.82 -29.83 -16.33
C SER A 235 -13.64 -31.06 -15.99
N GLY A 236 -13.15 -32.25 -16.34
CA GLY A 236 -13.94 -33.48 -16.26
C GLY A 236 -15.27 -33.34 -17.00
N THR A 237 -16.38 -33.58 -16.31
CA THR A 237 -17.74 -33.38 -16.87
C THR A 237 -18.35 -32.01 -16.56
N SER A 238 -17.62 -31.14 -15.86
CA SER A 238 -18.14 -29.86 -15.37
C SER A 238 -17.74 -28.70 -16.29
N VAL A 239 -18.62 -27.71 -16.35
CA VAL A 239 -18.38 -26.42 -17.01
C VAL A 239 -18.64 -25.31 -16.00
N ALA A 240 -17.64 -24.48 -15.74
CA ALA A 240 -17.76 -23.30 -14.91
C ALA A 240 -17.59 -22.03 -15.76
N SER A 241 -18.36 -20.98 -15.48
CA SER A 241 -18.30 -19.69 -16.19
C SER A 241 -18.21 -18.56 -15.19
N PHE A 242 -17.34 -17.60 -15.47
CA PHE A 242 -17.06 -16.47 -14.59
C PHE A 242 -16.90 -15.19 -15.41
N GLY A 243 -17.25 -14.04 -14.82
CA GLY A 243 -16.74 -12.77 -15.34
C GLY A 243 -15.21 -12.74 -15.26
N THR A 244 -14.54 -12.20 -16.26
CA THR A 244 -13.06 -12.09 -16.31
C THR A 244 -12.47 -11.37 -15.10
N TYR A 245 -13.14 -10.35 -14.55
CA TYR A 245 -12.70 -9.66 -13.35
C TYR A 245 -12.85 -10.50 -12.07
N GLN A 246 -13.90 -11.32 -11.99
CA GLN A 246 -14.07 -12.31 -10.93
C GLN A 246 -12.96 -13.38 -11.04
N PHE A 247 -12.79 -13.98 -12.22
CA PHE A 247 -11.75 -14.99 -12.45
C PHE A 247 -10.34 -14.46 -12.16
N ARG A 248 -10.04 -13.21 -12.54
CA ARG A 248 -8.81 -12.50 -12.15
C ARG A 248 -8.61 -12.55 -10.63
N SER A 249 -9.65 -12.25 -9.86
CA SER A 249 -9.56 -12.15 -8.40
C SER A 249 -9.28 -13.52 -7.77
N GLU A 250 -9.92 -14.57 -8.29
CA GLU A 250 -9.70 -15.96 -7.89
C GLU A 250 -8.26 -16.42 -8.20
N ILE A 251 -7.77 -16.17 -9.42
CA ILE A 251 -6.40 -16.53 -9.82
C ILE A 251 -5.34 -15.75 -9.03
N ASN A 252 -5.55 -14.46 -8.76
CA ASN A 252 -4.63 -13.68 -7.94
C ASN A 252 -4.54 -14.22 -6.51
N ARG A 253 -5.68 -14.59 -5.91
CA ARG A 253 -5.72 -15.21 -4.57
C ARG A 253 -5.01 -16.56 -4.56
N ALA A 254 -5.30 -17.42 -5.54
CA ALA A 254 -4.69 -18.73 -5.68
C ALA A 254 -3.16 -18.63 -5.86
N ALA A 255 -2.71 -17.72 -6.72
CA ALA A 255 -1.29 -17.55 -7.02
C ALA A 255 -0.49 -17.09 -5.80
N ALA A 256 -1.05 -16.15 -5.01
CA ALA A 256 -0.43 -15.70 -3.78
C ALA A 256 -0.30 -16.84 -2.75
N ALA A 257 -1.26 -17.75 -2.68
CA ALA A 257 -1.26 -18.88 -1.75
C ALA A 257 -0.38 -20.06 -2.21
N ALA A 258 -0.47 -20.44 -3.49
CA ALA A 258 0.13 -21.68 -4.00
C ALA A 258 1.52 -21.47 -4.63
N MET A 259 1.80 -20.27 -5.17
CA MET A 259 2.97 -20.05 -6.03
C MET A 259 3.62 -18.65 -5.86
N PRO A 260 3.86 -18.15 -4.64
CA PRO A 260 4.39 -16.79 -4.42
C PRO A 260 5.77 -16.56 -5.07
N ASP A 261 6.60 -17.61 -5.11
CA ASP A 261 7.94 -17.54 -5.72
C ASP A 261 7.92 -17.55 -7.25
N ARG A 262 6.79 -17.84 -7.89
CA ARG A 262 6.65 -17.93 -9.35
C ARG A 262 5.73 -16.86 -9.92
N LEU A 263 4.70 -16.48 -9.19
CA LEU A 263 3.69 -15.51 -9.56
C LEU A 263 3.57 -14.44 -8.45
N PRO A 264 3.45 -13.14 -8.78
CA PRO A 264 3.34 -12.55 -10.12
C PRO A 264 4.58 -12.77 -11.00
N ALA A 265 4.35 -12.93 -12.30
CA ALA A 265 5.43 -13.18 -13.27
C ALA A 265 6.39 -11.98 -13.39
N GLN A 266 7.58 -12.24 -13.92
CA GLN A 266 8.52 -11.18 -14.28
C GLN A 266 8.11 -10.51 -15.59
N ARG A 267 8.26 -9.20 -15.62
CA ARG A 267 8.14 -8.32 -16.78
C ARG A 267 9.40 -8.41 -17.64
N PRO A 268 9.35 -7.97 -18.91
CA PRO A 268 10.51 -7.91 -19.78
C PRO A 268 11.68 -7.06 -19.25
N ASP A 269 11.42 -6.09 -18.36
CA ASP A 269 12.44 -5.26 -17.72
C ASP A 269 13.07 -5.90 -16.46
N GLY A 270 12.72 -7.15 -16.16
CA GLY A 270 13.23 -7.92 -15.02
C GLY A 270 12.53 -7.62 -13.68
N ARG A 271 11.58 -6.68 -13.63
CA ARG A 271 10.75 -6.44 -12.44
C ARG A 271 9.59 -7.42 -12.39
N ARG A 272 9.01 -7.68 -11.22
CA ARG A 272 7.74 -8.41 -11.16
C ARG A 272 6.55 -7.52 -11.51
N TYR A 273 5.53 -8.12 -12.10
CA TYR A 273 4.21 -7.51 -12.15
C TYR A 273 3.65 -7.27 -10.74
N PRO A 274 2.78 -6.27 -10.53
CA PRO A 274 2.21 -5.97 -9.22
C PRO A 274 1.23 -7.05 -8.72
N GLN A 275 0.69 -7.86 -9.63
CA GLN A 275 -0.19 -9.00 -9.35
C GLN A 275 -0.15 -9.97 -10.54
N THR A 276 -0.71 -11.18 -10.39
CA THR A 276 -0.66 -12.21 -11.45
C THR A 276 -1.46 -11.81 -12.69
N VAL A 277 -2.75 -11.55 -12.54
CA VAL A 277 -3.66 -11.09 -13.59
C VAL A 277 -4.00 -9.62 -13.30
N LEU A 278 -3.59 -8.73 -14.19
CA LEU A 278 -3.57 -7.28 -13.90
C LEU A 278 -4.95 -6.62 -14.01
N SER A 279 -5.79 -7.07 -14.94
CA SER A 279 -7.09 -6.46 -15.21
C SER A 279 -8.13 -7.52 -15.60
N GLY A 280 -9.38 -7.12 -15.80
CA GLY A 280 -10.42 -7.96 -16.41
C GLY A 280 -10.36 -8.00 -17.95
N THR A 281 -9.33 -7.43 -18.57
CA THR A 281 -9.25 -7.30 -20.04
C THR A 281 -8.08 -8.12 -20.56
N TYR A 282 -8.33 -9.41 -20.79
CA TYR A 282 -7.33 -10.35 -21.30
C TYR A 282 -7.96 -11.43 -22.18
N GLN A 283 -7.10 -12.09 -22.94
CA GLN A 283 -7.35 -13.33 -23.65
C GLN A 283 -6.46 -14.43 -23.08
N ILE A 284 -6.93 -15.67 -23.17
CA ILE A 284 -6.11 -16.84 -22.86
C ILE A 284 -5.97 -17.65 -24.14
N THR A 285 -4.72 -17.93 -24.52
CA THR A 285 -4.38 -18.76 -25.67
C THR A 285 -3.61 -19.99 -25.22
N GLU A 286 -3.94 -21.15 -25.79
CA GLU A 286 -3.25 -22.41 -25.52
C GLU A 286 -2.12 -22.61 -26.53
N ARG A 287 -0.96 -23.06 -26.06
CA ARG A 287 0.15 -23.49 -26.92
C ARG A 287 0.84 -24.73 -26.36
N SER A 288 1.47 -25.52 -27.23
CA SER A 288 2.34 -26.61 -26.80
C SER A 288 3.78 -26.12 -26.74
N VAL A 289 4.48 -26.47 -25.66
CA VAL A 289 5.89 -26.18 -25.46
C VAL A 289 6.65 -27.47 -25.16
N VAL A 290 7.93 -27.50 -25.53
CA VAL A 290 8.81 -28.61 -25.17
C VAL A 290 9.52 -28.24 -23.87
N VAL A 291 9.29 -29.02 -22.83
CA VAL A 291 9.98 -28.91 -21.54
C VAL A 291 11.11 -29.93 -21.51
N GLU A 292 12.33 -29.46 -21.26
CA GLU A 292 13.50 -30.32 -21.15
C GLU A 292 13.68 -30.77 -19.70
N HIS A 293 13.70 -32.08 -19.50
CA HIS A 293 14.03 -32.72 -18.23
C HIS A 293 15.38 -33.43 -18.36
N GLU A 294 15.99 -33.77 -17.23
CA GLU A 294 17.20 -34.58 -17.24
C GLU A 294 16.87 -35.97 -17.83
N GLY A 295 17.30 -36.19 -19.08
CA GLY A 295 17.16 -37.47 -19.79
C GLY A 295 15.91 -37.62 -20.67
N TYR A 296 14.97 -36.66 -20.69
CA TYR A 296 13.83 -36.69 -21.62
C TYR A 296 13.27 -35.30 -21.96
N ARG A 297 12.46 -35.23 -23.03
CA ARG A 297 11.71 -34.04 -23.43
C ARG A 297 10.23 -34.34 -23.33
N GLU A 298 9.49 -33.43 -22.72
CA GLU A 298 8.04 -33.53 -22.57
C GLU A 298 7.36 -32.46 -23.43
N LEU A 299 6.29 -32.82 -24.14
CA LEU A 299 5.43 -31.84 -24.78
C LEU A 299 4.36 -31.42 -23.77
N ALA A 300 4.55 -30.26 -23.14
CA ALA A 300 3.63 -29.71 -22.17
C ALA A 300 2.67 -28.71 -22.84
N ARG A 301 1.49 -28.55 -22.24
CA ARG A 301 0.54 -27.50 -22.61
C ARG A 301 0.76 -26.27 -21.72
N GLU A 302 0.75 -25.09 -22.32
CA GLU A 302 0.79 -23.80 -21.65
C GLU A 302 -0.44 -22.96 -21.97
N PHE A 303 -0.88 -22.22 -20.97
CA PHE A 303 -1.89 -21.16 -21.06
C PHE A 303 -1.18 -19.82 -21.01
N VAL A 304 -1.26 -19.06 -22.10
CA VAL A 304 -0.69 -17.71 -22.22
C VAL A 304 -1.80 -16.70 -22.02
N PHE A 305 -1.69 -15.92 -20.95
CA PHE A 305 -2.53 -14.76 -20.71
C PHE A 305 -1.94 -13.57 -21.44
N ASN A 306 -2.75 -12.91 -22.26
CA ASN A 306 -2.39 -11.65 -22.91
C ASN A 306 -3.45 -10.62 -22.53
N GLY A 307 -3.07 -9.60 -21.78
CA GLY A 307 -4.01 -8.61 -21.30
C GLY A 307 -3.50 -7.20 -21.40
N HIS A 308 -4.43 -6.28 -21.12
CA HIS A 308 -4.23 -4.86 -21.25
C HIS A 308 -4.65 -4.14 -19.97
N GLY A 309 -3.93 -3.07 -19.63
CA GLY A 309 -4.22 -2.24 -18.47
C GLY A 309 -4.00 -2.90 -17.12
N TRP A 310 -4.19 -2.12 -16.06
CA TRP A 310 -4.04 -2.56 -14.67
C TRP A 310 -5.12 -1.92 -13.77
N GLY A 311 -5.86 -2.79 -13.09
CA GLY A 311 -6.98 -2.43 -12.23
C GLY A 311 -8.35 -2.72 -12.88
N HIS A 312 -9.41 -2.11 -12.36
CA HIS A 312 -10.76 -2.33 -12.86
C HIS A 312 -11.07 -1.59 -14.17
N GLN A 313 -10.32 -0.53 -14.49
CA GLN A 313 -10.44 0.25 -15.73
C GLN A 313 -11.76 1.01 -15.90
N VAL A 314 -12.69 0.95 -14.95
CA VAL A 314 -13.87 1.83 -14.88
C VAL A 314 -13.51 3.23 -14.37
N GLY A 315 -14.09 4.27 -14.96
CA GLY A 315 -13.86 5.65 -14.57
C GLY A 315 -12.50 6.18 -15.03
N MET A 316 -11.76 6.85 -14.14
CA MET A 316 -10.51 7.49 -14.52
C MET A 316 -9.32 6.53 -14.59
N SER A 317 -8.58 6.57 -15.70
CA SER A 317 -7.23 6.01 -15.78
C SER A 317 -6.21 6.99 -15.22
N GLN A 318 -5.40 6.58 -14.24
CA GLN A 318 -4.36 7.42 -13.64
C GLN A 318 -3.28 7.80 -14.68
N PHE A 319 -2.76 6.81 -15.42
CA PHE A 319 -1.80 7.08 -16.50
C PHE A 319 -2.44 7.83 -17.67
N GLY A 320 -3.74 7.65 -17.91
CA GLY A 320 -4.47 8.43 -18.91
C GLY A 320 -4.63 9.90 -18.50
N ALA A 321 -4.96 10.17 -17.24
CA ALA A 321 -4.97 11.51 -16.67
C ALA A 321 -3.58 12.17 -16.75
N LYS A 322 -2.51 11.43 -16.44
CA LYS A 322 -1.12 11.86 -16.65
C LYS A 322 -0.87 12.24 -18.11
N ALA A 323 -1.23 11.37 -19.06
CA ALA A 323 -1.02 11.61 -20.49
C ALA A 323 -1.80 12.84 -21.00
N MET A 324 -3.02 13.07 -20.50
CA MET A 324 -3.78 14.29 -20.80
C MET A 324 -3.11 15.54 -20.23
N ALA A 325 -2.60 15.46 -19.00
CA ALA A 325 -1.89 16.57 -18.35
C ALA A 325 -0.55 16.88 -19.04
N ASP A 326 0.21 15.85 -19.46
CA ASP A 326 1.43 16.00 -20.27
C ASP A 326 1.17 16.71 -21.61
N ARG A 327 -0.05 16.55 -22.15
CA ARG A 327 -0.53 17.25 -23.36
C ARG A 327 -1.16 18.62 -23.07
N GLY A 328 -1.08 19.10 -21.83
CA GLY A 328 -1.53 20.43 -21.42
C GLY A 328 -3.01 20.53 -21.03
N SER A 329 -3.71 19.42 -20.83
CA SER A 329 -5.10 19.45 -20.34
C SER A 329 -5.14 19.87 -18.87
N ALA A 330 -6.05 20.78 -18.53
CA ALA A 330 -6.30 21.18 -17.14
C ALA A 330 -7.16 20.14 -16.40
N TYR A 331 -7.00 20.05 -15.08
CA TYR A 331 -7.67 19.03 -14.25
C TYR A 331 -9.19 18.94 -14.40
N PRO A 332 -9.97 20.03 -14.60
CA PRO A 332 -11.42 19.92 -14.79
C PRO A 332 -11.79 19.24 -16.11
N ALA A 333 -11.00 19.46 -17.17
CA ALA A 333 -11.21 18.83 -18.47
C ALA A 333 -10.86 17.33 -18.41
N ILE A 334 -9.83 16.96 -17.65
CA ILE A 334 -9.46 15.56 -17.41
C ILE A 334 -10.59 14.84 -16.64
N LEU A 335 -11.11 15.45 -15.57
CA LEU A 335 -12.25 14.89 -14.82
C LEU A 335 -13.50 14.76 -15.70
N ALA A 336 -13.83 15.80 -16.47
CA ALA A 336 -14.97 15.78 -17.37
C ALA A 336 -14.86 14.69 -18.44
N HIS A 337 -13.65 14.40 -18.93
CA HIS A 337 -13.41 13.32 -19.89
C HIS A 337 -13.74 11.94 -19.30
N TYR A 338 -13.27 11.64 -18.10
CA TYR A 338 -13.46 10.33 -17.48
C TYR A 338 -14.79 10.13 -16.75
N TYR A 339 -15.46 11.23 -16.38
CA TYR A 339 -16.68 11.20 -15.58
C TYR A 339 -17.86 11.86 -16.31
N GLY A 340 -18.05 11.56 -17.60
CA GLY A 340 -19.26 11.91 -18.35
C GLY A 340 -19.60 13.40 -18.37
N GLY A 341 -18.60 14.28 -18.37
CA GLY A 341 -18.76 15.73 -18.39
C GLY A 341 -18.89 16.39 -17.02
N LEU A 342 -18.82 15.64 -15.92
CA LEU A 342 -18.86 16.20 -14.57
C LEU A 342 -17.65 17.12 -14.31
N THR A 343 -17.92 18.26 -13.68
CA THR A 343 -16.89 19.25 -13.33
C THR A 343 -16.77 19.43 -11.82
N PRO A 344 -15.58 19.82 -11.31
CA PRO A 344 -15.38 20.15 -9.90
C PRO A 344 -16.43 21.14 -9.38
N SER A 345 -16.97 20.85 -8.20
CA SER A 345 -17.96 21.66 -7.48
C SER A 345 -17.66 21.63 -5.99
N PRO A 346 -18.06 22.65 -5.21
CA PRO A 346 -17.88 22.63 -3.75
C PRO A 346 -18.58 21.43 -3.10
N ALA A 347 -17.90 20.77 -2.16
CA ALA A 347 -18.41 19.59 -1.48
C ALA A 347 -19.64 19.86 -0.59
N GLY A 348 -19.76 21.07 -0.06
CA GLY A 348 -20.84 21.41 0.87
C GLY A 348 -20.85 20.49 2.08
N ALA A 349 -22.03 19.98 2.45
CA ALA A 349 -22.21 19.11 3.62
C ALA A 349 -21.80 17.64 3.39
N TRP A 350 -21.29 17.28 2.21
CA TRP A 350 -20.91 15.90 1.91
C TRP A 350 -19.57 15.47 2.51
N LEU A 351 -18.77 16.43 2.98
CA LEU A 351 -17.52 16.16 3.68
C LEU A 351 -17.61 16.72 5.11
N PRO A 352 -17.46 15.87 6.14
CA PRO A 352 -17.32 16.34 7.50
C PRO A 352 -15.96 17.01 7.70
N GLU A 353 -15.81 17.73 8.80
CA GLU A 353 -14.52 18.32 9.19
C GLU A 353 -13.47 17.22 9.43
N GLN A 354 -13.85 16.17 10.14
CA GLN A 354 -12.99 15.03 10.47
C GLN A 354 -13.57 13.71 9.99
N ILE A 355 -12.67 12.78 9.69
CA ILE A 355 -12.98 11.38 9.40
C ILE A 355 -12.08 10.47 10.24
N THR A 356 -12.49 9.21 10.37
CA THR A 356 -11.67 8.15 10.96
C THR A 356 -11.26 7.13 9.90
N VAL A 357 -9.96 6.91 9.75
CA VAL A 357 -9.39 5.97 8.78
C VAL A 357 -8.96 4.69 9.50
N GLY A 358 -9.40 3.53 9.01
CA GLY A 358 -8.91 2.22 9.47
C GLY A 358 -7.57 1.87 8.82
N LEU A 359 -6.49 1.93 9.60
CA LEU A 359 -5.11 1.72 9.14
C LEU A 359 -4.74 0.23 9.07
N GLN A 360 -5.09 -0.53 10.10
CA GLN A 360 -4.94 -1.98 10.20
C GLN A 360 -6.18 -2.53 10.90
N VAL A 361 -6.72 -3.66 10.44
CA VAL A 361 -7.96 -4.24 10.99
C VAL A 361 -7.84 -5.75 11.01
N GLY A 362 -8.21 -6.37 12.13
CA GLY A 362 -8.19 -7.82 12.30
C GLY A 362 -6.79 -8.39 12.45
N VAL A 363 -5.92 -7.67 13.17
CA VAL A 363 -4.52 -8.09 13.43
C VAL A 363 -4.36 -8.56 14.86
N GLU A 364 -3.55 -9.60 15.08
CA GLU A 364 -3.32 -10.15 16.44
C GLU A 364 -2.39 -9.26 17.29
N GLU A 365 -1.45 -8.56 16.65
CA GLU A 365 -0.47 -7.70 17.31
C GLU A 365 -0.25 -6.41 16.50
N VAL A 366 -0.03 -5.30 17.20
CA VAL A 366 0.30 -3.99 16.65
C VAL A 366 1.58 -3.48 17.31
N THR A 367 2.57 -3.09 16.51
CA THR A 367 3.77 -2.39 16.99
C THR A 367 3.73 -0.93 16.56
N VAL A 368 3.83 -0.02 17.53
CA VAL A 368 3.85 1.43 17.30
C VAL A 368 5.12 2.04 17.90
N LEU A 369 5.68 3.01 17.19
CA LEU A 369 6.74 3.84 17.71
C LEU A 369 6.21 5.24 18.03
N ALA A 370 6.11 5.52 19.32
CA ALA A 370 5.66 6.79 19.85
C ALA A 370 6.86 7.77 19.90
N PRO A 371 6.75 8.98 19.34
CA PRO A 371 7.82 9.98 19.37
C PRO A 371 7.97 10.62 20.75
N THR A 372 8.93 11.55 20.88
CA THR A 372 9.13 12.34 22.10
C THR A 372 7.86 13.13 22.40
N GLY A 373 7.43 13.21 23.66
CA GLY A 373 6.21 13.95 24.03
C GLY A 373 4.89 13.26 23.69
N ALA A 374 4.93 12.09 23.02
CA ALA A 374 3.73 11.30 22.80
C ALA A 374 3.18 10.73 24.11
N THR A 375 1.86 10.72 24.27
CA THR A 375 1.19 10.10 25.42
C THR A 375 0.50 8.83 24.98
N VAL A 376 0.71 7.74 25.72
CA VAL A 376 -0.02 6.48 25.54
C VAL A 376 -0.93 6.26 26.73
N SER A 377 -2.22 6.06 26.46
CA SER A 377 -3.25 5.84 27.46
C SER A 377 -4.05 4.59 27.17
N ALA A 378 -4.47 3.90 28.24
CA ALA A 378 -5.35 2.74 28.22
C ALA A 378 -6.67 3.10 28.89
N ASP A 379 -7.78 2.98 28.16
CA ASP A 379 -9.13 3.29 28.65
C ASP A 379 -9.22 4.67 29.36
N GLY A 380 -8.50 5.66 28.83
CA GLY A 380 -8.44 7.02 29.35
C GLY A 380 -7.44 7.26 30.48
N VAL A 381 -6.75 6.22 30.95
CA VAL A 381 -5.68 6.33 31.95
C VAL A 381 -4.33 6.38 31.24
N GLU A 382 -3.56 7.44 31.44
CA GLU A 382 -2.19 7.53 30.93
C GLU A 382 -1.34 6.40 31.51
N LEU A 383 -0.73 5.61 30.63
CA LEU A 383 0.25 4.60 30.99
C LEU A 383 1.64 5.21 31.11
N ALA A 384 2.04 5.98 30.09
CA ALA A 384 3.29 6.72 30.06
C ALA A 384 3.31 7.76 28.93
N ALA A 385 4.23 8.72 29.07
CA ALA A 385 4.54 9.71 28.06
C ALA A 385 6.02 9.69 27.67
N GLY A 386 6.30 9.95 26.40
CA GLY A 386 7.64 10.03 25.83
C GLY A 386 7.91 8.99 24.76
N VAL A 387 9.16 8.99 24.31
CA VAL A 387 9.66 8.07 23.29
C VAL A 387 9.57 6.63 23.78
N ALA A 388 8.91 5.77 23.01
CA ALA A 388 9.02 4.32 23.20
C ALA A 388 8.49 3.51 22.02
N VAL A 389 8.90 2.24 21.98
CA VAL A 389 8.32 1.22 21.12
C VAL A 389 7.26 0.47 21.91
N TRP A 390 6.02 0.57 21.49
CA TRP A 390 4.90 -0.13 22.10
C TRP A 390 4.50 -1.35 21.28
N ARG A 391 4.16 -2.43 21.99
CA ARG A 391 3.57 -3.64 21.42
C ARG A 391 2.25 -3.91 22.11
N PHE A 392 1.20 -4.02 21.31
CA PHE A 392 -0.16 -4.28 21.75
C PHE A 392 -0.63 -5.59 21.14
N ALA A 393 -1.06 -6.53 21.97
CA ALA A 393 -1.57 -7.82 21.51
C ALA A 393 -3.05 -7.97 21.87
N ALA A 394 -3.81 -8.64 21.01
CA ALA A 394 -5.14 -9.12 21.34
C ALA A 394 -5.02 -10.32 22.30
N ASP A 395 -5.59 -10.22 23.50
CA ASP A 395 -5.60 -11.30 24.48
C ASP A 395 -6.88 -11.31 25.32
N ALA A 396 -7.43 -12.50 25.55
CA ALA A 396 -8.54 -12.78 26.47
C ALA A 396 -9.70 -11.77 26.50
N GLY A 397 -10.10 -11.19 25.34
CA GLY A 397 -11.19 -10.23 25.27
C GLY A 397 -10.78 -8.76 25.40
N GLY A 398 -9.49 -8.45 25.32
CA GLY A 398 -8.96 -7.08 25.37
C GLY A 398 -7.59 -6.94 24.72
N ILE A 399 -6.92 -5.85 25.04
CA ILE A 399 -5.59 -5.47 24.59
C ILE A 399 -4.63 -5.66 25.74
N THR A 400 -3.53 -6.38 25.53
CA THR A 400 -2.42 -6.47 26.47
C THR A 400 -1.21 -5.68 25.97
N THR A 401 -0.54 -4.98 26.88
CA THR A 401 0.72 -4.28 26.61
C THR A 401 1.60 -4.25 27.84
N SER A 402 2.91 -4.26 27.66
CA SER A 402 3.88 -3.93 28.70
C SER A 402 4.41 -2.52 28.47
N ILE A 403 4.51 -1.72 29.52
CA ILE A 403 5.18 -0.41 29.45
C ILE A 403 6.66 -0.64 29.10
N PRO A 404 7.17 -0.09 28.00
CA PRO A 404 8.56 -0.34 27.57
C PRO A 404 9.59 0.02 28.65
N SER A 405 10.70 -0.72 28.73
CA SER A 405 11.83 -0.31 29.56
C SER A 405 12.54 0.89 28.92
N GLY A 406 12.85 1.92 29.70
CA GLY A 406 13.56 3.11 29.20
C GLY A 406 12.67 4.17 28.51
N ILE A 407 11.39 4.29 28.85
CA ILE A 407 10.55 5.41 28.39
C ILE A 407 11.20 6.75 28.75
N GLY A 408 11.24 7.65 27.77
CA GLY A 408 11.86 8.97 27.95
C GLY A 408 13.40 8.94 28.02
N THR A 409 14.02 7.77 27.85
CA THR A 409 15.46 7.68 27.57
C THR A 409 15.68 7.93 26.07
N GLY A 410 16.86 8.42 25.69
CA GLY A 410 17.16 8.97 24.36
C GLY A 410 16.91 8.05 23.14
N PRO A 411 17.32 8.51 21.94
CA PRO A 411 16.83 8.00 20.66
C PRO A 411 17.07 6.50 20.48
N GLN A 412 16.01 5.70 20.37
CA GLN A 412 16.14 4.31 19.92
C GLN A 412 16.34 4.31 18.41
N VAL A 413 17.43 3.67 17.97
CA VAL A 413 17.71 3.51 16.54
C VAL A 413 17.36 2.09 16.12
N TRP A 414 16.45 1.97 15.18
CA TRP A 414 16.23 0.74 14.42
C TRP A 414 16.75 0.93 13.03
N ALA A 415 17.42 -0.09 12.50
CA ALA A 415 17.94 -0.03 11.15
C ALA A 415 17.67 -1.36 10.43
N ARG A 416 17.35 -1.25 9.14
CA ARG A 416 17.17 -2.37 8.23
C ARG A 416 17.80 -2.00 6.88
N MET A 417 18.09 -3.03 6.08
CA MET A 417 18.69 -2.83 4.76
C MET A 417 17.82 -3.36 3.64
N PRO A 418 16.76 -2.62 3.26
CA PRO A 418 15.92 -3.05 2.15
C PRO A 418 16.67 -2.91 0.83
N TYR A 419 16.46 -3.87 -0.07
CA TYR A 419 16.86 -3.75 -1.47
C TYR A 419 15.73 -3.07 -2.26
N ARG A 420 16.10 -2.05 -3.04
CA ARG A 420 15.21 -1.31 -3.93
C ARG A 420 15.79 -1.29 -5.35
N PRO A 421 15.02 -0.90 -6.37
CA PRO A 421 15.50 -0.91 -7.77
C PRO A 421 16.77 -0.10 -8.01
N ASP A 422 17.03 0.90 -7.18
CA ASP A 422 18.19 1.80 -7.19
C ASP A 422 19.37 1.34 -6.32
N GLY A 423 19.18 0.33 -5.46
CA GLY A 423 20.24 -0.32 -4.69
C GLY A 423 19.83 -0.76 -3.28
N TYR A 424 20.82 -1.06 -2.45
CA TYR A 424 20.59 -1.29 -1.01
C TYR A 424 20.47 0.04 -0.28
N HIS A 425 19.50 0.14 0.61
CA HIS A 425 19.27 1.31 1.44
C HIS A 425 19.64 1.02 2.89
N LEU A 426 20.10 2.04 3.62
CA LEU A 426 20.14 2.06 5.07
C LEU A 426 18.92 2.85 5.54
N ALA A 427 17.86 2.12 5.86
CA ALA A 427 16.67 2.71 6.46
C ALA A 427 16.80 2.64 7.98
N TYR A 428 16.71 3.78 8.66
CA TYR A 428 16.68 3.82 10.11
C TYR A 428 15.68 4.83 10.66
N HIS A 429 15.26 4.60 11.90
CA HIS A 429 14.37 5.52 12.59
C HIS A 429 15.06 6.13 13.80
N LEU A 430 14.91 7.44 13.99
CA LEU A 430 15.28 8.15 15.20
C LEU A 430 14.03 8.60 15.92
N THR A 431 13.96 8.31 17.20
CA THR A 431 12.79 8.66 18.01
C THR A 431 12.90 10.01 18.70
N ALA A 432 14.09 10.62 18.67
CA ALA A 432 14.38 11.96 19.19
C ALA A 432 15.52 12.58 18.35
N PRO A 433 15.65 13.91 18.34
CA PRO A 433 16.79 14.58 17.72
C PRO A 433 18.10 14.07 18.31
N ALA A 434 19.06 13.75 17.44
CA ALA A 434 20.31 13.11 17.82
C ALA A 434 21.44 13.53 16.89
N GLU A 435 22.64 13.64 17.43
CA GLU A 435 23.84 13.59 16.59
C GLU A 435 24.03 12.17 16.09
N VAL A 436 23.96 11.98 14.77
CA VAL A 436 24.06 10.65 14.17
C VAL A 436 25.36 10.46 13.43
N THR A 437 26.01 9.34 13.74
CA THR A 437 27.16 8.83 13.00
C THR A 437 26.85 7.45 12.45
N ILE A 438 27.09 7.26 11.15
CA ILE A 438 27.02 5.97 10.49
C ILE A 438 28.46 5.48 10.30
N SER A 439 28.76 4.30 10.84
CA SER A 439 30.04 3.62 10.66
C SER A 439 29.84 2.28 9.99
N GLY A 440 30.86 1.78 9.30
CA GLY A 440 30.74 0.53 8.56
C GLY A 440 32.02 -0.29 8.57
N THR A 441 31.88 -1.59 8.33
CA THR A 441 33.00 -2.46 7.95
C THR A 441 32.60 -3.26 6.72
N LEU A 442 33.50 -3.36 5.74
CA LEU A 442 33.34 -4.21 4.55
C LEU A 442 34.40 -5.30 4.59
N ASN A 443 33.98 -6.56 4.62
CA ASN A 443 34.90 -7.72 4.76
C ASN A 443 35.87 -7.60 5.95
N GLY A 444 35.42 -6.93 7.03
CA GLY A 444 36.23 -6.69 8.23
C GLY A 444 37.16 -5.48 8.16
N GLN A 445 37.27 -4.77 7.03
CA GLN A 445 37.97 -3.49 6.96
C GLN A 445 37.03 -2.34 7.30
N ALA A 446 37.48 -1.40 8.14
CA ALA A 446 36.69 -0.22 8.52
C ALA A 446 36.49 0.72 7.32
N LEU A 447 35.26 1.21 7.17
CA LEU A 447 34.90 2.29 6.25
C LEU A 447 34.98 3.62 7.00
N GLU A 448 35.25 4.71 6.27
CA GLU A 448 35.19 6.06 6.82
C GLU A 448 33.78 6.35 7.39
N PRO A 449 33.67 6.77 8.67
CA PRO A 449 32.37 7.10 9.26
C PRO A 449 31.76 8.35 8.62
N LEU A 450 30.46 8.31 8.34
CA LEU A 450 29.68 9.46 7.91
C LEU A 450 29.01 10.10 9.13
N SER A 451 29.41 11.33 9.46
CA SER A 451 28.72 12.16 10.44
C SER A 451 27.60 12.93 9.75
N LEU A 452 26.35 12.68 10.16
CA LEU A 452 25.19 13.42 9.69
C LEU A 452 24.91 14.68 10.53
N GLY A 453 25.62 14.85 11.65
CA GLY A 453 25.37 15.93 12.60
C GLY A 453 24.05 15.73 13.35
N LEU A 454 23.55 16.80 13.95
CA LEU A 454 22.25 16.83 14.62
C LEU A 454 21.13 16.69 13.58
N ILE A 455 20.38 15.60 13.65
CA ILE A 455 19.21 15.36 12.81
C ILE A 455 17.98 15.11 13.68
N GLU A 456 16.81 15.54 13.21
CA GLU A 456 15.55 15.50 13.95
C GLU A 456 15.03 14.06 14.18
N ALA A 457 14.02 13.90 15.03
CA ALA A 457 13.29 12.64 15.10
C ALA A 457 12.61 12.34 13.75
N GLY A 458 12.64 11.09 13.30
CA GLY A 458 11.98 10.69 12.07
C GLY A 458 12.55 9.43 11.43
N PHE A 459 11.95 9.06 10.31
CA PHE A 459 12.42 7.98 9.46
C PHE A 459 13.39 8.53 8.42
N TYR A 460 14.56 7.91 8.35
CA TYR A 460 15.63 8.24 7.42
C TYR A 460 15.94 7.05 6.53
N ASP A 461 16.28 7.35 5.30
CA ASP A 461 16.50 6.34 4.28
C ASP A 461 17.60 6.81 3.34
N HIS A 462 18.76 6.17 3.43
CA HIS A 462 19.94 6.56 2.68
C HIS A 462 20.34 5.46 1.71
N LEU A 463 20.58 5.82 0.45
CA LEU A 463 21.11 4.86 -0.51
C LEU A 463 22.57 4.54 -0.13
N LEU A 464 22.90 3.27 0.10
CA LEU A 464 24.17 2.90 0.71
C LEU A 464 25.41 3.30 -0.11
N ARG A 465 25.30 3.39 -1.44
CA ARG A 465 26.39 3.90 -2.29
C ARG A 465 26.67 5.40 -2.13
N GLU A 466 25.70 6.16 -1.63
CA GLU A 466 25.87 7.58 -1.31
C GLU A 466 26.47 7.74 0.10
N VAL A 467 26.25 6.76 0.97
CA VAL A 467 26.86 6.67 2.31
C VAL A 467 28.31 6.16 2.23
N PHE A 468 28.55 5.14 1.41
CA PHE A 468 29.86 4.51 1.20
C PHE A 468 30.13 4.44 -0.30
N ALA A 469 31.05 5.26 -0.80
CA ALA A 469 31.28 5.46 -2.24
C ALA A 469 31.69 4.20 -3.03
N ASP A 470 32.27 3.19 -2.37
CA ASP A 470 32.90 2.03 -3.03
C ASP A 470 32.56 0.68 -2.35
N LEU A 471 31.32 0.21 -2.51
CA LEU A 471 30.91 -1.09 -1.97
C LEU A 471 31.30 -2.24 -2.92
N ALA A 472 32.46 -2.84 -2.69
CA ALA A 472 32.83 -4.12 -3.31
C ALA A 472 31.95 -5.28 -2.77
N PRO A 473 31.83 -6.41 -3.50
CA PRO A 473 31.11 -7.59 -3.01
C PRO A 473 31.70 -8.10 -1.68
N GLY A 474 30.87 -8.29 -0.66
CA GLY A 474 31.35 -8.70 0.66
C GLY A 474 30.37 -8.51 1.80
N VAL A 475 30.72 -9.00 2.99
CA VAL A 475 29.90 -8.80 4.19
C VAL A 475 30.05 -7.36 4.66
N LEU A 476 28.98 -6.59 4.54
CA LEU A 476 28.90 -5.21 5.00
C LEU A 476 28.20 -5.19 6.36
N LYS A 477 28.89 -4.73 7.40
CA LYS A 477 28.26 -4.44 8.70
C LYS A 477 28.19 -2.94 8.85
N VAL A 478 27.00 -2.40 9.06
CA VAL A 478 26.79 -0.98 9.34
C VAL A 478 26.33 -0.82 10.77
N ARG A 479 26.88 0.17 11.45
CA ARG A 479 26.51 0.56 12.80
C ARG A 479 26.09 2.02 12.77
N ILE A 480 24.93 2.29 13.36
CA ILE A 480 24.43 3.64 13.55
C ILE A 480 24.55 3.97 15.02
N SER A 481 25.20 5.08 15.32
CA SER A 481 25.29 5.64 16.65
C SER A 481 24.51 6.96 16.67
N ALA A 482 23.66 7.12 17.68
CA ALA A 482 22.86 8.31 17.90
C ALA A 482 23.10 8.81 19.34
N THR A 483 23.61 10.04 19.45
CA THR A 483 23.91 10.68 20.72
C THR A 483 22.93 11.82 20.96
N SER A 484 22.32 11.86 22.14
CA SER A 484 21.46 12.97 22.56
C SER A 484 21.73 13.36 24.02
N PRO A 485 21.21 14.52 24.49
CA PRO A 485 21.26 14.90 25.90
C PRO A 485 20.66 13.86 26.86
N TYR A 486 19.89 12.90 26.33
CA TYR A 486 19.18 11.86 27.07
C TYR A 486 19.89 10.49 27.00
N GLY A 487 21.05 10.40 26.35
CA GLY A 487 21.90 9.20 26.30
C GLY A 487 22.47 8.87 24.91
N ASP A 488 23.39 7.92 24.88
CA ASP A 488 24.00 7.36 23.68
C ASP A 488 23.36 6.02 23.31
N TYR A 489 22.98 5.87 22.04
CA TYR A 489 22.39 4.66 21.50
C TYR A 489 23.16 4.19 20.29
N THR A 490 23.29 2.87 20.16
CA THR A 490 23.98 2.29 19.01
C THR A 490 23.24 1.03 18.58
N THR A 491 22.94 0.94 17.28
CA THR A 491 22.37 -0.26 16.66
C THR A 491 23.23 -0.71 15.49
N GLY A 492 23.18 -2.00 15.15
CA GLY A 492 23.95 -2.57 14.07
C GLY A 492 23.08 -3.40 13.13
N VAL A 493 23.35 -3.30 11.84
CA VAL A 493 22.73 -4.13 10.79
C VAL A 493 23.84 -4.82 10.02
N VAL A 494 23.62 -6.09 9.70
CA VAL A 494 24.55 -6.89 8.91
C VAL A 494 23.89 -7.21 7.58
N LEU A 495 24.55 -6.81 6.49
CA LEU A 495 24.27 -7.29 5.14
C LEU A 495 25.25 -8.40 4.81
N VAL A 496 24.71 -9.58 4.49
CA VAL A 496 25.43 -10.57 3.69
C VAL A 496 24.79 -10.49 2.31
N PRO A 497 25.32 -9.69 1.37
CA PRO A 497 24.80 -9.71 0.01
C PRO A 497 25.03 -11.12 -0.53
N GLU A 498 23.96 -11.83 -0.81
CA GLU A 498 24.05 -13.06 -1.60
C GLU A 498 24.76 -12.71 -2.90
N ARG A 499 25.80 -13.46 -3.24
CA ARG A 499 26.30 -13.48 -4.61
C ARG A 499 25.10 -13.89 -5.46
N ARG A 500 24.66 -12.99 -6.34
CA ARG A 500 23.73 -13.33 -7.42
C ARG A 500 24.16 -14.61 -8.12
#